data_AF-A0ABD5TMI2-F1
#
_entry.id   AF-A0ABD5TMI2-F1
#
_cell.length_a   1.000
_cell.length_b   1.000
_cell.length_c   1.000
_cell.angle_alpha   90.00
_cell.angle_beta   90.00
_cell.angle_gamma   90.00
#
_symmetry.space_group_name_H-M   'P 1'
#
loop_
_entity.id
_entity.type
_entity.pdbx_description
1 polymer ?
#
loop_
_entity_poly.entity_id
_entity_poly.type
_entity_poly.pdbx_seq_one_letter_code
_entity_poly.pdbx_strand_id
1 'polypeptide(L)'
;MNSKYASFESSNVSTSTSSSSGDYERDLTLKWKPNATFRGVLDACYGGDNQWGQSLGIKFTDGKLVDGVLMERLGADGEPDGTVKLFAWEQMPVVLNEELSADDAPDVFTEEIGTKNYRYQLLGARVEGDEENGIEADPADPIDFGDFIMWEDGGQKPSSTAKVLAQTLTPAGREIIVDKDDIHNWLDVGAVELREDLIGREVDVFKVIKQGPKHKFHSPVVIDVKTGKQIMIVSGRQDASSGSSAPVSAPASTMDSSEDSDEATSGMPGPVADFVEFCRDFGLTDEEQILTNLNEMAEESDNSLTPEMVESVGTDTILNAIVS
;
A
#
# COMPACT_ATOMS: atom_id res chain seq x y z
N MET A 1 -19.40 11.10 1.35
CA MET A 1 -19.23 9.95 2.30
C MET A 1 -17.87 9.26 2.14
N ASN A 2 -16.96 9.47 3.08
CA ASN A 2 -15.66 8.80 3.12
C ASN A 2 -15.80 7.49 3.92
N SER A 3 -15.87 6.34 3.24
CA SER A 3 -16.19 5.04 3.84
C SER A 3 -15.17 4.54 4.88
N LYS A 4 -13.99 5.18 4.97
CA LYS A 4 -12.90 4.78 5.86
C LYS A 4 -13.10 5.15 7.34
N TYR A 5 -13.94 6.15 7.67
CA TYR A 5 -13.96 6.73 9.04
C TYR A 5 -15.32 6.66 9.76
N ALA A 6 -16.33 6.02 9.17
CA ALA A 6 -17.72 6.05 9.65
C ALA A 6 -18.01 5.36 11.01
N SER A 7 -17.01 4.81 11.72
CA SER A 7 -17.24 3.92 12.87
C SER A 7 -16.72 4.41 14.23
N PHE A 8 -16.36 5.68 14.43
CA PHE A 8 -15.75 6.11 15.70
C PHE A 8 -16.46 7.28 16.39
N GLU A 9 -16.90 7.07 17.65
CA GLU A 9 -17.56 8.07 18.50
C GLU A 9 -16.55 8.99 19.24
N SER A 10 -17.00 10.24 19.42
CA SER A 10 -16.28 11.50 19.69
C SER A 10 -15.77 11.79 21.11
N SER A 11 -14.74 12.65 21.22
CA SER A 11 -14.70 13.73 22.23
C SER A 11 -13.77 14.91 21.82
N ASN A 12 -14.28 16.15 21.95
CA ASN A 12 -13.75 17.42 21.42
C ASN A 12 -12.55 18.02 22.17
N VAL A 13 -11.56 18.59 21.46
CA VAL A 13 -10.69 19.70 21.93
C VAL A 13 -10.26 20.60 20.73
N SER A 14 -10.10 21.91 20.97
CA SER A 14 -10.02 23.01 19.99
C SER A 14 -8.61 23.49 19.60
N THR A 15 -8.57 24.14 18.42
CA THR A 15 -7.51 24.49 17.43
C THR A 15 -6.53 25.65 17.75
N SER A 16 -5.36 25.68 17.07
CA SER A 16 -4.78 26.85 16.34
C SER A 16 -3.47 26.51 15.58
N THR A 17 -3.36 26.91 14.29
CA THR A 17 -2.34 26.56 13.26
C THR A 17 -1.37 27.69 12.86
N SER A 18 -0.15 27.37 12.39
CA SER A 18 0.67 28.22 11.48
C SER A 18 1.79 27.46 10.74
N SER A 19 1.85 27.59 9.40
CA SER A 19 2.74 26.87 8.46
C SER A 19 3.96 27.68 7.96
N SER A 20 5.13 27.05 7.75
CA SER A 20 6.22 27.59 6.91
C SER A 20 7.10 26.51 6.25
N SER A 21 7.34 26.67 4.94
CA SER A 21 8.11 25.81 4.03
C SER A 21 9.63 26.06 4.06
N GLY A 22 10.46 25.01 3.93
CA GLY A 22 11.93 25.11 3.78
C GLY A 22 12.51 24.08 2.81
N ASP A 23 13.34 24.56 1.87
CA ASP A 23 14.09 23.86 0.80
C ASP A 23 15.30 23.06 1.33
N TYR A 24 15.46 21.78 0.95
CA TYR A 24 16.75 21.05 1.03
C TYR A 24 16.89 19.95 -0.06
N GLU A 25 17.96 20.02 -0.87
CA GLU A 25 18.41 18.98 -1.83
C GLU A 25 19.07 17.76 -1.11
N ARG A 26 18.34 17.08 -0.24
CA ARG A 26 18.65 15.71 0.21
C ARG A 26 17.40 14.88 -0.04
N ASP A 27 17.52 13.74 -0.73
CA ASP A 27 16.41 12.78 -0.84
C ASP A 27 15.89 12.50 0.57
N LEU A 28 14.65 12.90 0.84
CA LEU A 28 14.04 12.75 2.16
C LEU A 28 13.89 11.26 2.47
N THR A 29 14.07 10.86 3.74
CA THR A 29 13.73 9.49 4.14
C THR A 29 12.26 9.44 4.56
N LEU A 30 11.39 8.81 3.76
CA LEU A 30 9.98 8.65 4.08
C LEU A 30 9.75 7.40 4.95
N LYS A 31 9.04 7.61 6.06
CA LYS A 31 8.37 6.54 6.82
C LYS A 31 6.87 6.69 6.64
N TRP A 32 6.14 5.59 6.45
CA TRP A 32 4.68 5.69 6.32
C TRP A 32 3.95 4.63 7.14
N LYS A 33 2.77 5.01 7.60
CA LYS A 33 1.88 4.18 8.39
C LYS A 33 0.73 3.65 7.51
N PRO A 34 0.07 2.54 7.91
CA PRO A 34 -1.17 2.11 7.27
C PRO A 34 -2.21 3.22 7.23
N ASN A 35 -3.15 3.11 6.29
CA ASN A 35 -4.28 4.04 6.14
C ASN A 35 -3.89 5.49 5.82
N ALA A 36 -2.71 5.70 5.26
CA ALA A 36 -2.28 6.95 4.65
C ALA A 36 -1.72 6.65 3.26
N THR A 37 -1.88 7.61 2.33
CA THR A 37 -1.55 7.44 0.92
C THR A 37 -0.60 8.52 0.46
N PHE A 38 0.46 8.11 -0.23
CA PHE A 38 1.31 9.02 -1.01
C PHE A 38 1.31 8.62 -2.46
N ARG A 39 1.66 9.57 -3.32
CA ARG A 39 1.93 9.40 -4.74
C ARG A 39 3.39 9.68 -5.02
N GLY A 40 3.95 9.02 -6.02
CA GLY A 40 5.27 9.35 -6.54
C GLY A 40 5.60 8.61 -7.82
N VAL A 41 6.66 9.03 -8.49
CA VAL A 41 7.18 8.41 -9.70
C VAL A 41 8.30 7.43 -9.33
N LEU A 42 8.12 6.15 -9.63
CA LEU A 42 9.10 5.10 -9.35
C LEU A 42 10.41 5.36 -10.12
N ASP A 43 11.53 5.46 -9.40
CA ASP A 43 12.85 5.72 -9.99
C ASP A 43 13.79 4.53 -9.87
N ALA A 44 13.99 4.02 -8.64
CA ALA A 44 14.93 2.93 -8.39
C ALA A 44 14.60 2.08 -7.17
N CYS A 45 15.17 0.87 -7.12
CA CYS A 45 15.20 0.00 -5.93
C CYS A 45 16.64 -0.28 -5.52
N TYR A 46 16.88 -0.46 -4.22
CA TYR A 46 18.19 -0.73 -3.63
C TYR A 46 18.10 -1.86 -2.60
N GLY A 47 19.05 -2.78 -2.65
CA GLY A 47 19.27 -3.72 -1.55
C GLY A 47 20.26 -3.13 -0.55
N GLY A 48 19.87 -3.04 0.71
CA GLY A 48 20.76 -2.68 1.81
C GLY A 48 21.13 -3.91 2.63
N ASP A 49 22.41 -4.04 3.01
CA ASP A 49 22.89 -5.07 3.94
C ASP A 49 23.80 -4.40 4.99
N ASN A 50 23.41 -4.49 6.25
CA ASN A 50 24.17 -3.93 7.36
C ASN A 50 24.06 -4.79 8.62
N GLN A 51 24.76 -4.37 9.68
CA GLN A 51 24.82 -5.12 10.94
C GLN A 51 23.46 -5.36 11.63
N TRP A 52 22.41 -4.63 11.23
CA TRP A 52 21.05 -4.75 11.76
C TRP A 52 20.13 -5.59 10.88
N GLY A 53 20.59 -6.03 9.71
CA GLY A 53 19.82 -6.81 8.76
C GLY A 53 19.84 -6.28 7.34
N GLN A 54 19.15 -7.00 6.47
CA GLN A 54 18.89 -6.59 5.09
C GLN A 54 17.63 -5.72 4.99
N SER A 55 17.63 -4.78 4.06
CA SER A 55 16.54 -3.80 3.84
C SER A 55 16.31 -3.56 2.36
N LEU A 56 15.07 -3.20 2.00
CA LEU A 56 14.69 -2.75 0.67
C LEU A 56 14.53 -1.23 0.66
N GLY A 57 15.34 -0.54 -0.12
CA GLY A 57 15.21 0.87 -0.44
C GLY A 57 14.42 1.06 -1.74
N ILE A 58 13.47 2.00 -1.77
CA ILE A 58 12.72 2.36 -2.98
C ILE A 58 12.78 3.88 -3.11
N LYS A 59 13.31 4.37 -4.22
CA LYS A 59 13.38 5.79 -4.54
C LYS A 59 12.21 6.19 -5.43
N PHE A 60 11.59 7.29 -5.03
CA PHE A 60 10.55 7.98 -5.76
C PHE A 60 11.03 9.39 -6.08
N THR A 61 10.58 9.88 -7.23
CA THR A 61 10.66 11.30 -7.61
C THR A 61 9.27 11.91 -7.61
N ASP A 62 9.16 13.24 -7.54
CA ASP A 62 7.86 13.95 -7.60
C ASP A 62 6.85 13.42 -6.55
N GLY A 63 7.29 13.35 -5.29
CA GLY A 63 6.48 12.84 -4.18
C GLY A 63 5.35 13.76 -3.82
N LYS A 64 4.12 13.23 -3.69
CA LYS A 64 2.93 14.01 -3.36
C LYS A 64 2.09 13.37 -2.26
N LEU A 65 1.57 14.18 -1.35
CA LEU A 65 0.66 13.75 -0.30
C LEU A 65 -0.75 13.60 -0.87
N VAL A 66 -1.30 12.38 -0.81
CA VAL A 66 -2.67 12.08 -1.25
C VAL A 66 -3.62 12.01 -0.07
N ASP A 67 -3.25 11.34 1.02
CA ASP A 67 -4.10 11.25 2.21
C ASP A 67 -3.25 11.07 3.47
N GLY A 68 -3.58 11.84 4.50
CA GLY A 68 -2.95 11.81 5.81
C GLY A 68 -2.21 13.11 6.15
N VAL A 69 -1.31 13.02 7.13
CA VAL A 69 -0.54 14.14 7.67
C VAL A 69 0.95 13.87 7.51
N LEU A 70 1.61 14.66 6.66
CA LEU A 70 3.04 14.58 6.41
C LEU A 70 3.77 15.50 7.38
N MET A 71 4.73 14.93 8.11
CA MET A 71 5.50 15.67 9.10
C MET A 71 6.99 15.36 9.01
N GLU A 72 7.83 16.34 9.27
CA GLU A 72 9.27 16.20 9.34
C GLU A 72 9.73 15.95 10.77
N ARG A 73 10.67 15.03 10.96
CA ARG A 73 11.21 14.70 12.28
C ARG A 73 12.27 15.71 12.70
N LEU A 74 12.12 16.19 13.94
CA LEU A 74 13.07 17.10 14.56
C LEU A 74 14.14 16.32 15.33
N GLY A 75 15.39 16.74 15.17
CA GLY A 75 16.54 16.32 15.95
C GLY A 75 16.51 16.83 17.39
N ALA A 76 17.52 16.47 18.17
CA ALA A 76 17.64 16.89 19.57
C ALA A 76 17.88 18.40 19.73
N ASP A 77 18.41 19.04 18.70
CA ASP A 77 18.60 20.48 18.56
C ASP A 77 17.34 21.22 18.09
N GLY A 78 16.28 20.49 17.73
CA GLY A 78 15.03 21.04 17.20
C GLY A 78 15.06 21.30 15.70
N GLU A 79 16.16 20.98 15.01
CA GLU A 79 16.28 21.13 13.56
C GLU A 79 15.84 19.86 12.83
N PRO A 80 15.35 19.96 11.58
CA PRO A 80 15.08 18.81 10.74
C PRO A 80 16.23 17.81 10.61
N ASP A 81 15.95 16.52 10.77
CA ASP A 81 16.95 15.46 10.61
C ASP A 81 16.93 14.74 9.25
N GLY A 82 16.08 15.20 8.33
CA GLY A 82 15.90 14.64 6.98
C GLY A 82 14.99 13.42 6.91
N THR A 83 14.32 13.05 8.01
CA THR A 83 13.27 12.02 8.01
C THR A 83 11.90 12.67 7.95
N VAL A 84 11.10 12.33 6.96
CA VAL A 84 9.67 12.67 6.92
C VAL A 84 8.83 11.44 7.24
N LYS A 85 7.67 11.67 7.83
CA LYS A 85 6.74 10.62 8.19
C LYS A 85 5.33 10.98 7.80
N LEU A 86 4.71 10.09 7.05
CA LEU A 86 3.30 10.15 6.70
C LEU A 86 2.49 9.37 7.74
N PHE A 87 1.70 10.10 8.51
CA PHE A 87 0.76 9.56 9.48
C PHE A 87 -0.64 9.47 8.88
N ALA A 88 -1.38 8.45 9.26
CA ALA A 88 -2.82 8.42 9.02
C ALA A 88 -3.54 9.34 10.00
N TRP A 89 -4.69 9.87 9.58
CA TRP A 89 -5.54 10.71 10.42
C TRP A 89 -5.90 10.06 11.76
N GLU A 90 -6.09 8.73 11.78
CA GLU A 90 -6.38 7.97 13.00
C GLU A 90 -5.31 8.03 14.09
N GLN A 91 -4.11 8.50 13.73
CA GLN A 91 -2.97 8.64 14.66
C GLN A 91 -2.84 10.06 15.18
N MET A 92 -3.57 11.00 14.59
CA MET A 92 -3.55 12.40 14.98
C MET A 92 -4.50 12.61 16.17
N PRO A 93 -4.21 13.59 17.04
CA PRO A 93 -5.08 13.97 18.16
C PRO A 93 -6.29 14.79 17.68
N VAL A 94 -7.03 14.27 16.70
CA VAL A 94 -8.17 14.91 16.04
C VAL A 94 -9.44 14.08 16.19
N VAL A 95 -10.58 14.66 15.87
CA VAL A 95 -11.85 13.94 15.81
C VAL A 95 -12.03 13.41 14.39
N LEU A 96 -12.13 12.09 14.24
CA LEU A 96 -12.40 11.45 12.95
C LEU A 96 -13.90 11.50 12.66
N ASN A 97 -14.36 12.54 11.98
CA ASN A 97 -15.76 12.70 11.57
C ASN A 97 -15.84 13.34 10.16
N GLU A 98 -17.05 13.63 9.71
CA GLU A 98 -17.31 14.26 8.40
C GLU A 98 -16.82 15.72 8.32
N GLU A 99 -16.48 16.32 9.46
CA GLU A 99 -15.96 17.69 9.56
C GLU A 99 -14.42 17.71 9.57
N LEU A 100 -13.76 16.54 9.57
CA LEU A 100 -12.30 16.46 9.55
C LEU A 100 -11.75 17.13 8.30
N SER A 101 -10.86 18.10 8.52
CA SER A 101 -10.22 18.88 7.49
C SER A 101 -8.70 18.86 7.61
N ALA A 102 -8.00 19.29 6.55
CA ALA A 102 -6.54 19.43 6.58
C ALA A 102 -6.06 20.39 7.69
N ASP A 103 -6.87 21.40 8.03
CA ASP A 103 -6.56 22.41 9.06
C ASP A 103 -6.56 21.85 10.50
N ASP A 104 -7.13 20.66 10.70
CA ASP A 104 -7.14 19.99 12.01
C ASP A 104 -5.80 19.30 12.33
N ALA A 105 -4.90 19.19 11.35
CA ALA A 105 -3.58 18.62 11.58
C ALA A 105 -2.78 19.45 12.60
N PRO A 106 -2.16 18.82 13.63
CA PRO A 106 -1.39 19.56 14.60
C PRO A 106 -0.06 20.05 14.00
N ASP A 107 0.33 21.29 14.30
CA ASP A 107 1.63 21.86 13.89
C ASP A 107 2.82 21.02 14.37
N VAL A 108 2.67 20.37 15.54
CA VAL A 108 3.70 19.51 16.16
C VAL A 108 3.04 18.27 16.73
N PHE A 109 3.63 17.11 16.45
CA PHE A 109 3.19 15.82 17.00
C PHE A 109 4.36 15.10 17.68
N THR A 110 4.08 14.39 18.77
CA THR A 110 5.07 13.56 19.45
C THR A 110 4.60 12.11 19.44
N GLU A 111 5.41 11.23 18.85
CA GLU A 111 5.16 9.79 18.85
C GLU A 111 6.10 9.11 19.85
N GLU A 112 5.51 8.34 20.76
CA GLU A 112 6.25 7.49 21.70
C GLU A 112 6.41 6.09 21.09
N ILE A 113 7.66 5.63 20.93
CA ILE A 113 8.00 4.28 20.49
C ILE A 113 8.90 3.64 21.54
N GLY A 114 8.34 2.70 22.31
CA GLY A 114 9.05 2.07 23.42
C GLY A 114 9.38 3.10 24.50
N THR A 115 10.67 3.41 24.68
CA THR A 115 11.13 4.44 25.64
C THR A 115 11.62 5.73 24.97
N LYS A 116 11.44 5.85 23.65
CA LYS A 116 11.91 6.99 22.86
C LYS A 116 10.73 7.86 22.45
N ASN A 117 10.91 9.17 22.57
CA ASN A 117 9.98 10.16 22.06
C ASN A 117 10.56 10.80 20.80
N TYR A 118 9.80 10.75 19.72
CA TYR A 118 10.13 11.41 18.46
C TYR A 118 9.20 12.58 18.26
N ARG A 119 9.76 13.76 18.02
CA ARG A 119 9.01 14.98 17.75
C ARG A 119 8.99 15.26 16.27
N TYR A 120 7.83 15.63 15.75
CA TYR A 120 7.60 15.92 14.34
C TYR A 120 6.93 17.28 14.18
N GLN A 121 7.25 17.98 13.10
CA GLN A 121 6.67 19.26 12.70
C GLN A 121 5.89 19.08 11.39
N LEU A 122 4.72 19.70 11.30
CA LEU A 122 3.85 19.62 10.13
C LEU A 122 4.52 20.19 8.86
N LEU A 123 4.49 19.41 7.78
CA LEU A 123 4.83 19.87 6.43
C LEU A 123 3.57 20.12 5.59
N GLY A 124 2.58 19.22 5.71
CA GLY A 124 1.31 19.34 4.99
C GLY A 124 0.32 18.27 5.45
N ALA A 125 -0.97 18.51 5.21
CA ALA A 125 -2.05 17.60 5.53
C ALA A 125 -3.08 17.56 4.39
N ARG A 126 -3.68 16.40 4.16
CA ARG A 126 -4.73 16.22 3.15
C ARG A 126 -5.72 15.16 3.63
N VAL A 127 -7.01 15.41 3.42
CA VAL A 127 -8.09 14.44 3.63
C VAL A 127 -8.62 14.05 2.26
N GLU A 128 -8.51 12.77 1.89
CA GLU A 128 -9.09 12.26 0.64
C GLU A 128 -10.62 12.35 0.70
N GLY A 129 -11.28 13.06 -0.23
CA GLY A 129 -12.75 13.08 -0.35
C GLY A 129 -13.49 14.24 0.35
N ASP A 130 -12.83 15.35 0.69
CA ASP A 130 -13.43 16.58 1.25
C ASP A 130 -14.27 17.41 0.24
N GLU A 131 -14.85 16.75 -0.78
CA GLU A 131 -15.57 17.39 -1.89
C GLU A 131 -16.94 17.97 -1.49
N GLU A 132 -17.50 17.57 -0.35
CA GLU A 132 -18.86 17.94 0.09
C GLU A 132 -18.92 19.23 0.94
N ASN A 133 -17.80 19.74 1.46
CA ASN A 133 -17.77 20.89 2.39
C ASN A 133 -17.62 22.26 1.71
N GLY A 134 -17.88 22.37 0.41
CA GLY A 134 -18.07 23.67 -0.25
C GLY A 134 -16.78 24.43 -0.60
N ILE A 135 -15.64 23.75 -0.68
CA ILE A 135 -14.49 24.23 -1.44
C ILE A 135 -14.81 23.97 -2.92
N GLU A 136 -15.55 24.89 -3.54
CA GLU A 136 -15.91 24.82 -4.96
C GLU A 136 -14.64 24.74 -5.83
N ALA A 137 -14.43 23.58 -6.46
CA ALA A 137 -13.55 23.33 -7.60
C ALA A 137 -12.03 23.42 -7.38
N ASP A 138 -11.45 22.40 -6.75
CA ASP A 138 -10.31 21.64 -7.26
C ASP A 138 -10.20 20.37 -6.41
N PRO A 139 -9.90 19.16 -6.92
CA PRO A 139 -9.58 18.03 -6.05
C PRO A 139 -8.24 18.32 -5.38
N ALA A 140 -8.19 19.23 -4.39
CA ALA A 140 -7.00 19.92 -3.88
C ALA A 140 -5.74 19.14 -4.21
N ASP A 141 -5.02 19.62 -5.24
CA ASP A 141 -3.95 18.85 -5.89
C ASP A 141 -3.05 18.21 -4.83
N PRO A 142 -2.65 16.94 -5.00
CA PRO A 142 -1.73 16.29 -4.07
C PRO A 142 -0.56 17.21 -3.72
N ILE A 143 -0.26 17.36 -2.42
CA ILE A 143 0.74 18.34 -1.97
C ILE A 143 2.13 17.79 -2.29
N ASP A 144 2.86 18.46 -3.18
CA ASP A 144 4.24 18.14 -3.53
C ASP A 144 5.16 18.27 -2.30
N PHE A 145 5.95 17.23 -2.04
CA PHE A 145 6.99 17.20 -1.02
C PHE A 145 8.35 16.72 -1.55
N GLY A 146 8.51 16.61 -2.88
CA GLY A 146 9.78 16.35 -3.55
C GLY A 146 10.22 14.88 -3.55
N ASP A 147 11.50 14.69 -3.90
CA ASP A 147 12.11 13.36 -4.05
C ASP A 147 12.38 12.71 -2.69
N PHE A 148 12.14 11.40 -2.60
CA PHE A 148 12.34 10.67 -1.35
C PHE A 148 12.75 9.22 -1.58
N ILE A 149 13.41 8.67 -0.57
CA ILE A 149 13.69 7.24 -0.45
C ILE A 149 12.95 6.66 0.74
N MET A 150 12.43 5.47 0.52
CA MET A 150 11.68 4.71 1.49
C MET A 150 12.46 3.44 1.79
N TRP A 151 12.75 3.20 3.07
CA TRP A 151 13.45 2.00 3.53
C TRP A 151 12.48 1.11 4.28
N GLU A 152 12.24 -0.08 3.74
CA GLU A 152 11.43 -1.12 4.38
C GLU A 152 12.34 -2.26 4.83
N ASP A 153 12.31 -2.52 6.12
CA ASP A 153 13.12 -3.53 6.79
C ASP A 153 12.24 -4.43 7.67
N GLY A 154 12.87 -5.12 8.59
CA GLY A 154 12.22 -5.90 9.63
C GLY A 154 12.87 -5.66 10.98
N GLY A 155 12.21 -6.13 12.05
CA GLY A 155 12.79 -6.13 13.39
C GLY A 155 13.62 -7.39 13.62
N GLN A 156 12.98 -8.45 14.12
CA GLN A 156 13.60 -9.77 14.23
C GLN A 156 13.48 -10.60 12.96
N LYS A 157 12.53 -10.24 12.10
CA LYS A 157 12.20 -10.90 10.85
C LYS A 157 11.78 -9.86 9.82
N PRO A 158 11.94 -10.13 8.53
CA PRO A 158 11.55 -9.20 7.45
C PRO A 158 10.06 -8.86 7.55
N SER A 159 9.71 -7.58 7.43
CA SER A 159 8.31 -7.19 7.43
C SER A 159 7.58 -7.74 6.20
N SER A 160 6.28 -8.03 6.34
CA SER A 160 5.45 -8.44 5.20
C SER A 160 5.40 -7.36 4.12
N THR A 161 5.50 -6.07 4.52
CA THR A 161 5.54 -4.98 3.55
C THR A 161 6.80 -5.01 2.71
N ALA A 162 7.97 -5.13 3.33
CA ALA A 162 9.24 -5.23 2.61
C ALA A 162 9.22 -6.38 1.60
N LYS A 163 8.72 -7.55 2.01
CA LYS A 163 8.64 -8.73 1.14
C LYS A 163 7.71 -8.51 -0.06
N VAL A 164 6.49 -8.02 0.17
CA VAL A 164 5.52 -7.80 -0.91
C VAL A 164 6.03 -6.74 -1.89
N LEU A 165 6.65 -5.66 -1.40
CA LEU A 165 7.25 -4.64 -2.29
C LEU A 165 8.42 -5.20 -3.09
N ALA A 166 9.31 -5.97 -2.46
CA ALA A 166 10.42 -6.60 -3.18
C ALA A 166 9.89 -7.49 -4.31
N GLN A 167 8.88 -8.32 -4.04
CA GLN A 167 8.28 -9.20 -5.03
C GLN A 167 7.52 -8.44 -6.13
N THR A 168 6.91 -7.30 -5.80
CA THR A 168 6.11 -6.52 -6.75
C THR A 168 7.00 -5.70 -7.68
N LEU A 169 8.04 -5.08 -7.13
CA LEU A 169 8.84 -4.06 -7.80
C LEU A 169 10.10 -4.61 -8.48
N THR A 170 10.58 -5.79 -8.11
CA THR A 170 11.80 -6.38 -8.71
C THR A 170 11.46 -7.41 -9.80
N PRO A 171 12.33 -7.56 -10.83
CA PRO A 171 12.08 -8.51 -11.92
C PRO A 171 12.14 -9.97 -11.46
N ALA A 172 12.84 -10.26 -10.35
CA ALA A 172 12.92 -11.60 -9.76
C ALA A 172 11.58 -12.07 -9.17
N GLY A 173 10.63 -11.16 -8.92
CA GLY A 173 9.32 -11.52 -8.38
C GLY A 173 9.46 -12.24 -7.04
N ARG A 174 8.85 -13.42 -6.92
CA ARG A 174 8.89 -14.22 -5.68
C ARG A 174 10.29 -14.69 -5.30
N GLU A 175 11.15 -14.94 -6.29
CA GLU A 175 12.50 -15.48 -6.11
C GLU A 175 13.48 -14.49 -5.47
N ILE A 176 13.10 -13.20 -5.36
CA ILE A 176 13.92 -12.22 -4.64
C ILE A 176 14.00 -12.52 -3.15
N ILE A 177 13.06 -13.32 -2.62
CA ILE A 177 13.01 -13.73 -1.21
C ILE A 177 13.77 -15.03 -1.03
N VAL A 178 14.93 -14.96 -0.37
CA VAL A 178 15.83 -16.10 -0.14
C VAL A 178 15.42 -16.89 1.11
N ASP A 179 15.27 -16.21 2.25
CA ASP A 179 14.80 -16.79 3.51
C ASP A 179 13.82 -15.84 4.23
N LYS A 180 12.53 -16.17 4.20
CA LYS A 180 11.46 -15.32 4.75
C LYS A 180 11.54 -15.07 6.27
N ASP A 181 12.36 -15.83 6.98
CA ASP A 181 12.47 -15.83 8.45
C ASP A 181 13.82 -15.32 8.97
N ASP A 182 14.82 -15.10 8.10
CA ASP A 182 16.16 -14.60 8.47
C ASP A 182 16.36 -13.13 8.08
N ILE A 183 16.41 -12.24 9.06
CA ILE A 183 16.59 -10.80 8.82
C ILE A 183 17.92 -10.45 8.13
N HIS A 184 18.93 -11.33 8.17
CA HIS A 184 20.23 -11.10 7.52
C HIS A 184 20.37 -11.78 6.14
N ASN A 185 19.41 -12.60 5.72
CA ASN A 185 19.51 -13.35 4.47
C ASN A 185 18.14 -13.57 3.80
N TRP A 186 17.22 -12.62 3.96
CA TRP A 186 15.88 -12.73 3.38
C TRP A 186 15.77 -12.23 1.96
N LEU A 187 16.69 -11.38 1.53
CA LEU A 187 16.65 -10.67 0.26
C LEU A 187 17.91 -11.02 -0.54
N ASP A 188 17.76 -11.35 -1.83
CA ASP A 188 18.90 -11.39 -2.74
C ASP A 188 19.33 -9.96 -3.08
N VAL A 189 20.10 -9.35 -2.17
CA VAL A 189 20.57 -7.95 -2.24
C VAL A 189 21.28 -7.66 -3.57
N GLY A 190 21.96 -8.65 -4.16
CA GLY A 190 22.66 -8.49 -5.44
C GLY A 190 21.75 -8.45 -6.67
N ALA A 191 20.51 -8.92 -6.53
CA ALA A 191 19.49 -8.95 -7.59
C ALA A 191 18.42 -7.87 -7.42
N VAL A 192 18.57 -6.95 -6.45
CA VAL A 192 17.62 -5.85 -6.25
C VAL A 192 17.83 -4.78 -7.31
N GLU A 193 16.91 -4.75 -8.26
CA GLU A 193 16.73 -3.67 -9.23
C GLU A 193 15.24 -3.43 -9.46
N LEU A 194 14.87 -2.21 -9.84
CA LEU A 194 13.48 -1.90 -10.22
C LEU A 194 13.19 -2.53 -11.59
N ARG A 195 12.01 -3.15 -11.72
CA ARG A 195 11.49 -3.63 -13.00
C ARG A 195 11.50 -2.53 -14.06
N GLU A 196 12.08 -2.82 -15.22
CA GLU A 196 12.18 -1.86 -16.33
C GLU A 196 10.81 -1.29 -16.76
N ASP A 197 9.76 -2.11 -16.70
CA ASP A 197 8.41 -1.69 -17.11
C ASP A 197 7.75 -0.73 -16.11
N LEU A 198 8.32 -0.57 -14.90
CA LEU A 198 7.81 0.30 -13.84
C LEU A 198 8.59 1.61 -13.68
N ILE A 199 9.77 1.72 -14.27
CA ILE A 199 10.59 2.94 -14.22
C ILE A 199 9.81 4.12 -14.81
N GLY A 200 9.73 5.22 -14.07
CA GLY A 200 9.03 6.43 -14.48
C GLY A 200 7.50 6.35 -14.38
N ARG A 201 6.94 5.29 -13.78
CA ARG A 201 5.49 5.22 -13.52
C ARG A 201 5.11 5.98 -12.27
N GLU A 202 4.09 6.83 -12.39
CA GLU A 202 3.43 7.48 -11.26
C GLU A 202 2.48 6.48 -10.59
N VAL A 203 2.63 6.30 -9.28
CA VAL A 203 1.88 5.32 -8.49
C VAL A 203 1.34 5.92 -7.20
N ASP A 204 0.14 5.50 -6.80
CA ASP A 204 -0.39 5.69 -5.45
C ASP A 204 -0.01 4.48 -4.59
N VAL A 205 0.50 4.74 -3.38
CA VAL A 205 0.97 3.70 -2.46
C VAL A 205 0.31 3.88 -1.09
N PHE A 206 -0.28 2.81 -0.58
CA PHE A 206 -0.81 2.75 0.79
C PHE A 206 -0.62 1.36 1.39
N LYS A 207 -0.75 1.26 2.72
CA LYS A 207 -0.68 -0.01 3.47
C LYS A 207 -2.08 -0.34 3.99
N VAL A 208 -2.55 -1.56 3.70
CA VAL A 208 -3.74 -2.14 4.33
C VAL A 208 -3.35 -3.06 5.48
N ILE A 209 -4.19 -3.14 6.51
CA ILE A 209 -4.01 -4.06 7.63
C ILE A 209 -4.75 -5.36 7.29
N LYS A 210 -4.02 -6.47 7.19
CA LYS A 210 -4.58 -7.80 6.92
C LYS A 210 -4.52 -8.67 8.18
N GLN A 211 -5.50 -9.55 8.33
CA GLN A 211 -5.46 -10.60 9.35
C GLN A 211 -4.53 -11.72 8.90
N GLY A 212 -3.71 -12.21 9.82
CA GLY A 212 -2.88 -13.38 9.61
C GLY A 212 -3.08 -14.39 10.74
N PRO A 213 -2.56 -15.63 10.60
CA PRO A 213 -2.87 -16.75 11.51
C PRO A 213 -2.48 -16.51 12.97
N LYS A 214 -1.58 -15.55 13.24
CA LYS A 214 -1.08 -15.24 14.58
C LYS A 214 -1.14 -13.75 14.94
N HIS A 215 -1.18 -12.87 13.95
CA HIS A 215 -1.13 -11.43 14.13
C HIS A 215 -1.62 -10.71 12.87
N LYS A 216 -2.10 -9.48 13.04
CA LYS A 216 -2.32 -8.56 11.94
C LYS A 216 -0.98 -8.17 11.30
N PHE A 217 -0.95 -8.02 9.99
CA PHE A 217 0.23 -7.55 9.26
C PHE A 217 -0.14 -6.46 8.26
N HIS A 218 0.84 -5.65 7.86
CA HIS A 218 0.66 -4.61 6.87
C HIS A 218 1.03 -5.13 5.48
N SER A 219 0.13 -4.95 4.52
CA SER A 219 0.32 -5.27 3.12
C SER A 219 0.28 -3.99 2.30
N PRO A 220 1.31 -3.70 1.51
CA PRO A 220 1.33 -2.56 0.61
C PRO A 220 0.41 -2.84 -0.57
N VAL A 221 -0.19 -1.77 -1.08
CA VAL A 221 -0.94 -1.72 -2.33
C VAL A 221 -0.30 -0.61 -3.15
N VAL A 222 0.00 -0.91 -4.41
CA VAL A 222 0.63 0.02 -5.35
C VAL A 222 -0.29 0.11 -6.56
N ILE A 223 -0.87 1.28 -6.81
CA ILE A 223 -1.82 1.52 -7.90
C ILE A 223 -1.14 2.39 -8.95
N ASP A 224 -1.11 1.95 -10.20
CA ASP A 224 -0.67 2.77 -11.32
C ASP A 224 -1.70 3.89 -11.57
N VAL A 225 -1.30 5.15 -11.38
CA VAL A 225 -2.19 6.31 -11.43
C VAL A 225 -2.84 6.47 -12.80
N LYS A 226 -2.13 6.10 -13.86
CA LYS A 226 -2.60 6.24 -15.25
C LYS A 226 -3.68 5.20 -15.57
N THR A 227 -3.55 3.98 -15.07
CA THR A 227 -4.46 2.88 -15.39
C THR A 227 -5.52 2.62 -14.32
N GLY A 228 -5.31 3.12 -13.09
CA GLY A 228 -6.11 2.79 -11.92
C GLY A 228 -5.98 1.34 -11.45
N LYS A 229 -5.08 0.55 -12.06
CA LYS A 229 -4.90 -0.87 -11.73
C LYS A 229 -3.79 -1.06 -10.71
N GLN A 230 -3.96 -2.02 -9.82
CA GLN A 230 -2.92 -2.45 -8.91
C GLN A 230 -1.76 -3.09 -9.69
N ILE A 231 -0.53 -2.72 -9.33
CA ILE A 231 0.68 -3.35 -9.84
C ILE A 231 0.87 -4.69 -9.11
N MET A 232 0.94 -5.76 -9.89
CA MET A 232 1.01 -7.14 -9.39
C MET A 232 2.43 -7.70 -9.44
N ILE A 233 2.68 -8.72 -8.63
CA ILE A 233 3.92 -9.51 -8.60
C ILE A 233 4.08 -10.23 -9.95
N VAL A 234 5.28 -10.22 -10.52
CA VAL A 234 5.57 -10.98 -11.76
C VAL A 234 5.69 -12.47 -11.43
N SER A 235 4.91 -13.29 -12.12
CA SER A 235 5.00 -14.76 -12.05
C SER A 235 6.12 -15.27 -12.96
N GLY A 236 7.33 -15.41 -12.43
CA GLY A 236 8.45 -16.12 -13.07
C GLY A 236 9.10 -15.41 -14.27
N ARG A 237 10.39 -15.69 -14.51
CA ARG A 237 11.23 -15.14 -15.61
C ARG A 237 10.48 -15.13 -16.96
N GLN A 238 10.11 -13.95 -17.43
CA GLN A 238 9.82 -13.76 -18.85
C GLN A 238 11.15 -13.80 -19.62
N ASP A 239 11.40 -14.92 -20.31
CA ASP A 239 12.33 -14.92 -21.42
C ASP A 239 11.84 -13.93 -22.48
N ALA A 240 12.69 -12.96 -22.79
CA ALA A 240 12.42 -11.87 -23.71
C ALA A 240 12.01 -12.35 -25.12
N SER A 241 10.96 -11.78 -25.71
CA SER A 241 10.94 -11.52 -27.16
C SER A 241 9.88 -10.50 -27.63
N SER A 242 10.39 -9.54 -28.40
CA SER A 242 9.77 -8.87 -29.56
C SER A 242 8.46 -8.09 -29.38
N GLY A 243 8.59 -6.77 -29.48
CA GLY A 243 7.48 -5.84 -29.56
C GLY A 243 6.74 -5.74 -30.89
N SER A 244 5.68 -4.94 -30.88
CA SER A 244 5.26 -4.11 -32.00
C SER A 244 4.33 -3.01 -31.50
N SER A 245 4.56 -1.81 -32.01
CA SER A 245 3.86 -0.58 -31.63
C SER A 245 2.59 -0.35 -32.47
N ALA A 246 1.58 0.22 -31.79
CA ALA A 246 0.59 1.19 -32.28
C ALA A 246 -0.70 0.67 -32.97
N PRO A 247 -1.73 1.53 -33.17
CA PRO A 247 -2.52 2.23 -32.13
C PRO A 247 -4.04 2.19 -32.44
N VAL A 248 -4.95 2.35 -31.45
CA VAL A 248 -6.34 2.76 -31.79
C VAL A 248 -7.04 3.57 -30.70
N SER A 249 -7.38 4.80 -31.09
CA SER A 249 -8.49 5.70 -30.74
C SER A 249 -9.44 5.39 -29.56
N ALA A 250 -9.60 6.40 -28.69
CA ALA A 250 -10.81 6.66 -27.92
C ALA A 250 -11.83 7.49 -28.78
N PRO A 251 -13.06 7.81 -28.33
CA PRO A 251 -13.77 7.44 -27.09
C PRO A 251 -15.23 6.94 -27.32
N ALA A 252 -15.84 6.29 -26.32
CA ALA A 252 -17.27 6.46 -25.97
C ALA A 252 -17.63 5.67 -24.71
N SER A 253 -18.32 6.36 -23.81
CA SER A 253 -18.86 5.90 -22.53
C SER A 253 -19.96 4.84 -22.71
N THR A 254 -19.86 3.73 -21.98
CA THR A 254 -21.01 2.97 -21.48
C THR A 254 -20.56 2.12 -20.30
N MET A 255 -21.22 2.33 -19.16
CA MET A 255 -21.31 1.34 -18.09
C MET A 255 -21.91 0.08 -18.70
N ASP A 256 -21.15 -1.00 -18.77
CA ASP A 256 -21.69 -2.36 -18.73
C ASP A 256 -20.59 -3.33 -18.30
N SER A 257 -21.01 -4.33 -17.56
CA SER A 257 -20.21 -5.41 -17.02
C SER A 257 -19.36 -6.08 -18.10
N SER A 258 -18.07 -6.28 -17.84
CA SER A 258 -17.18 -7.16 -18.61
C SER A 258 -16.42 -7.98 -17.57
N GLU A 259 -16.84 -9.20 -17.20
CA GLU A 259 -16.82 -10.40 -18.06
C GLU A 259 -15.52 -10.46 -18.87
N ASP A 260 -14.40 -10.56 -18.15
CA ASP A 260 -13.31 -11.44 -18.60
C ASP A 260 -13.36 -12.67 -17.70
N SER A 261 -14.47 -13.42 -17.83
CA SER A 261 -14.63 -14.70 -17.16
C SER A 261 -13.67 -15.68 -17.81
N ASP A 262 -12.57 -15.96 -17.11
CA ASP A 262 -11.87 -17.23 -17.27
C ASP A 262 -12.92 -18.35 -17.31
N GLU A 263 -12.83 -19.22 -18.32
CA GLU A 263 -13.78 -20.32 -18.54
C GLU A 263 -13.94 -21.21 -17.28
N ALA A 264 -12.94 -21.17 -16.38
CA ALA A 264 -12.86 -21.90 -15.12
C ALA A 264 -13.76 -21.38 -13.98
N THR A 265 -14.20 -20.11 -13.98
CA THR A 265 -15.08 -19.54 -12.92
C THR A 265 -16.52 -19.35 -13.39
N SER A 266 -16.81 -19.64 -14.66
CA SER A 266 -18.14 -19.53 -15.25
C SER A 266 -19.15 -20.48 -14.56
N GLY A 267 -20.05 -19.91 -13.76
CA GLY A 267 -21.05 -20.66 -12.98
C GLY A 267 -20.81 -20.71 -11.47
N MET A 268 -19.73 -20.12 -10.96
CA MET A 268 -19.53 -19.92 -9.52
C MET A 268 -20.26 -18.66 -9.02
N PRO A 269 -20.78 -18.66 -7.78
CA PRO A 269 -21.25 -17.43 -7.14
C PRO A 269 -20.12 -16.40 -7.05
N GLY A 270 -20.43 -15.11 -7.25
CA GLY A 270 -19.45 -14.01 -7.29
C GLY A 270 -18.38 -14.06 -6.18
N PRO A 271 -18.76 -14.17 -4.89
CA PRO A 271 -17.78 -14.24 -3.80
C PRO A 271 -16.84 -15.46 -3.85
N VAL A 272 -17.28 -16.58 -4.45
CA VAL A 272 -16.45 -17.78 -4.65
C VAL A 272 -15.51 -17.56 -5.84
N ALA A 273 -15.99 -16.94 -6.92
CA ALA A 273 -15.17 -16.55 -8.05
C ALA A 273 -14.08 -15.54 -7.65
N ASP A 274 -14.43 -14.54 -6.84
CA ASP A 274 -13.50 -13.54 -6.29
C ASP A 274 -12.42 -14.20 -5.42
N PHE A 275 -12.78 -15.24 -4.65
CA PHE A 275 -11.82 -16.03 -3.87
C PHE A 275 -10.90 -16.88 -4.76
N VAL A 276 -11.44 -17.49 -5.82
CA VAL A 276 -10.64 -18.26 -6.80
C VAL A 276 -9.67 -17.34 -7.54
N GLU A 277 -10.16 -16.19 -8.01
CA GLU A 277 -9.34 -15.15 -8.66
C GLU A 277 -8.27 -14.66 -7.70
N PHE A 278 -8.62 -14.36 -6.44
CA PHE A 278 -7.65 -14.06 -5.39
C PHE A 278 -6.59 -15.16 -5.24
N CYS A 279 -6.98 -16.43 -5.09
CA CYS A 279 -6.00 -17.49 -4.94
C CYS A 279 -5.08 -17.66 -6.17
N ARG A 280 -5.59 -17.41 -7.39
CA ARG A 280 -4.79 -17.44 -8.63
C ARG A 280 -3.87 -16.23 -8.74
N ASP A 281 -4.38 -15.04 -8.48
CA ASP A 281 -3.63 -13.78 -8.48
C ASP A 281 -2.48 -13.79 -7.46
N PHE A 282 -2.73 -14.39 -6.30
CA PHE A 282 -1.73 -14.58 -5.25
C PHE A 282 -0.95 -15.90 -5.41
N GLY A 283 -1.21 -16.67 -6.47
CA GLY A 283 -0.58 -17.96 -6.82
C GLY A 283 -0.43 -18.87 -5.60
N LEU A 284 -1.51 -18.97 -4.82
CA LEU A 284 -1.66 -19.93 -3.75
C LEU A 284 -1.85 -21.29 -4.42
N THR A 285 -0.86 -22.17 -4.28
CA THR A 285 -0.87 -23.52 -4.85
C THR A 285 -0.94 -24.61 -3.78
N ASP A 286 -0.87 -24.22 -2.51
CA ASP A 286 -0.94 -25.13 -1.37
C ASP A 286 -2.41 -25.38 -1.00
N GLU A 287 -2.87 -26.60 -1.25
CA GLU A 287 -4.26 -27.02 -1.09
C GLU A 287 -4.77 -26.86 0.35
N GLU A 288 -3.96 -27.23 1.35
CA GLU A 288 -4.33 -27.10 2.76
C GLU A 288 -4.49 -25.63 3.16
N GLN A 289 -3.60 -24.76 2.66
CA GLN A 289 -3.67 -23.33 2.89
C GLN A 289 -4.89 -22.69 2.21
N ILE A 290 -5.20 -23.08 0.98
CA ILE A 290 -6.39 -22.58 0.25
C ILE A 290 -7.67 -22.99 0.98
N LEU A 291 -7.78 -24.26 1.39
CA LEU A 291 -8.96 -24.75 2.11
C LEU A 291 -9.11 -24.12 3.49
N THR A 292 -8.00 -23.87 4.19
CA THR A 292 -8.04 -23.17 5.48
C THR A 292 -8.58 -21.75 5.29
N ASN A 293 -8.04 -21.00 4.34
CA ASN A 293 -8.49 -19.63 4.06
C ASN A 293 -9.95 -19.59 3.58
N LEU A 294 -10.37 -20.55 2.74
CA LEU A 294 -11.73 -20.64 2.23
C LEU A 294 -12.75 -20.86 3.36
N ASN A 295 -12.44 -21.78 4.29
CA ASN A 295 -13.32 -22.07 5.42
C ASN A 295 -13.32 -20.94 6.46
N GLU A 296 -12.16 -20.36 6.76
CA GLU A 296 -12.06 -19.21 7.67
C GLU A 296 -12.86 -18.01 7.15
N MET A 297 -12.76 -17.69 5.85
CA MET A 297 -13.54 -16.62 5.23
C MET A 297 -15.04 -16.94 5.20
N ALA A 298 -15.42 -18.21 5.03
CA ALA A 298 -16.83 -18.61 4.97
C ALA A 298 -17.50 -18.59 6.34
N GLU A 299 -16.77 -18.87 7.41
CA GLU A 299 -17.28 -18.89 8.78
C GLU A 299 -17.35 -17.50 9.44
N GLU A 300 -16.72 -16.49 8.83
CA GLU A 300 -16.80 -15.09 9.29
C GLU A 300 -18.18 -14.48 8.99
N SER A 301 -18.90 -14.11 10.05
CA SER A 301 -20.29 -13.61 9.98
C SER A 301 -20.49 -12.30 9.20
N ASP A 302 -19.40 -11.58 8.91
CA ASP A 302 -19.41 -10.32 8.16
C ASP A 302 -18.80 -10.48 6.74
N ASN A 303 -18.52 -11.70 6.31
CA ASN A 303 -17.97 -11.99 4.99
C ASN A 303 -19.09 -12.22 3.95
N SER A 304 -18.83 -11.84 2.70
CA SER A 304 -19.75 -12.09 1.57
C SER A 304 -19.67 -13.54 1.07
N LEU A 305 -18.59 -14.24 1.38
CA LEU A 305 -18.44 -15.68 1.18
C LEU A 305 -19.12 -16.42 2.35
N THR A 306 -20.02 -17.37 2.07
CA THR A 306 -20.73 -18.14 3.12
C THR A 306 -20.48 -19.65 2.98
N PRO A 307 -20.66 -20.45 4.04
CA PRO A 307 -20.40 -21.88 4.00
C PRO A 307 -21.34 -22.60 3.03
N GLU A 308 -22.58 -22.12 2.91
CA GLU A 308 -23.60 -22.64 2.00
C GLU A 308 -23.19 -22.44 0.53
N MET A 309 -22.51 -21.32 0.21
CA MET A 309 -21.99 -21.05 -1.13
C MET A 309 -20.81 -21.96 -1.47
N VAL A 310 -19.91 -22.20 -0.51
CA VAL A 310 -18.78 -23.13 -0.68
C VAL A 310 -19.27 -24.57 -0.87
N GLU A 311 -20.25 -25.01 -0.08
CA GLU A 311 -20.86 -26.34 -0.20
C GLU A 311 -21.59 -26.52 -1.53
N SER A 312 -22.25 -25.46 -2.04
CA SER A 312 -23.00 -25.51 -3.31
C SER A 312 -22.11 -25.70 -4.55
N VAL A 313 -20.89 -25.16 -4.52
CA VAL A 313 -19.91 -25.27 -5.62
C VAL A 313 -19.03 -26.50 -5.47
N GLY A 314 -18.72 -26.87 -4.22
CA GLY A 314 -17.80 -27.96 -3.87
C GLY A 314 -16.35 -27.50 -3.80
N THR A 315 -15.67 -27.86 -2.72
CA THR A 315 -14.26 -27.51 -2.46
C THR A 315 -13.32 -28.00 -3.56
N ASP A 316 -13.56 -29.17 -4.12
CA ASP A 316 -12.73 -29.74 -5.19
C ASP A 316 -12.84 -28.94 -6.49
N THR A 317 -14.03 -28.39 -6.79
CA THR A 317 -14.26 -27.54 -7.95
C THR A 317 -13.52 -26.21 -7.80
N ILE A 318 -13.56 -25.62 -6.59
CA ILE A 318 -12.87 -24.38 -6.25
C ILE A 318 -11.35 -24.57 -6.35
N LEU A 319 -10.82 -25.65 -5.79
CA LEU A 319 -9.39 -25.99 -5.86
C LEU A 319 -8.92 -26.22 -7.29
N ASN A 320 -9.67 -26.98 -8.08
CA ASN A 320 -9.33 -27.22 -9.48
C ASN A 320 -9.33 -25.94 -10.31
N ALA A 321 -10.24 -24.99 -10.03
CA ALA A 321 -10.25 -23.70 -10.70
C ALA A 321 -9.04 -22.81 -10.32
N ILE A 322 -8.46 -23.00 -9.13
CA ILE A 322 -7.28 -22.27 -8.66
C ILE A 322 -5.98 -22.85 -9.24
N VAL A 323 -5.88 -24.17 -9.34
CA VAL A 323 -4.66 -24.88 -9.76
C VAL A 323 -4.60 -25.08 -11.29
N SER A 324 -5.70 -24.84 -12.00
CA SER A 324 -5.79 -24.84 -13.47
C SER A 324 -5.23 -23.56 -14.10
#